data_AF-L0K6Y6-F1
#
_entry.id   AF-L0K6Y6-F1
#
_cell.length_a   1.000
_cell.length_b   1.000
_cell.length_c   1.000
_cell.angle_alpha   90.00
_cell.angle_beta   90.00
_cell.angle_gamma   90.00
#
_symmetry.space_group_name_H-M   'P 1'
#
loop_
_entity.id
_entity.type
_entity.pdbx_description
1 polymer ?
#
loop_
_entity_poly.entity_id
_entity_poly.type
_entity_poly.pdbx_seq_one_letter_code
_entity_poly.pdbx_strand_id
1 'polypeptide(L)'
;MEEIIESINWSETSLKEGANLVVKEVLGADFDLLTAIENPKSEKSQQVFRVANQVMFDYMIDEDWEIIKSMQREIEEGDKNQQLRYKYIELGDFMIIARKVEPFRPRNLEERKKDWYVLGFCTYQDFPKLEEIYPRLKEELKDYQDSEWDLRLEVVGGLLKNRFLIDVETKKYWAEKGIRVETVGFDKEGGWRRKSQVVGKQMDELNKDVAKIKEKGGPTTLHEARLLKMKGQFNDNWLGQLNPYYGE
;
A
#
# COMPACT_ATOMS: atom_id res chain seq x y z
N MET A 1 22.97 21.22 6.32
CA MET A 1 23.49 19.85 6.15
C MET A 1 22.33 18.93 6.46
N GLU A 2 21.62 18.53 5.42
CA GLU A 2 20.54 17.56 5.49
C GLU A 2 21.16 16.18 5.29
N GLU A 3 21.15 15.35 6.32
CA GLU A 3 21.44 13.93 6.16
C GLU A 3 20.29 13.30 5.37
N ILE A 4 20.61 12.97 4.14
CA ILE A 4 19.83 12.09 3.28
C ILE A 4 19.76 10.75 4.01
N ILE A 5 18.60 10.45 4.60
CA ILE A 5 18.23 9.06 4.85
C ILE A 5 18.14 8.44 3.46
N GLU A 6 19.18 7.70 3.06
CA GLU A 6 19.13 6.84 1.90
C GLU A 6 17.95 5.89 2.12
N SER A 7 16.86 6.16 1.39
CA SER A 7 15.78 5.21 1.18
C SER A 7 16.44 3.89 0.79
N ILE A 8 16.23 2.83 1.56
CA ILE A 8 16.77 1.52 1.22
C ILE A 8 16.18 1.13 -0.14
N ASN A 9 17.01 1.27 -1.17
CA ASN A 9 16.65 1.08 -2.57
C ASN A 9 16.92 -0.38 -2.90
N TRP A 10 16.02 -1.27 -2.48
CA TRP A 10 16.06 -2.65 -2.98
C TRP A 10 15.51 -2.65 -4.40
N SER A 11 16.36 -3.03 -5.36
CA SER A 11 15.96 -3.16 -6.76
C SER A 11 14.71 -4.04 -6.89
N GLU A 12 13.78 -3.66 -7.76
CA GLU A 12 12.57 -4.42 -8.13
C GLU A 12 12.85 -5.91 -8.48
N THR A 13 14.12 -6.23 -8.74
CA THR A 13 14.69 -7.54 -9.07
C THR A 13 14.50 -8.58 -7.96
N SER A 14 14.79 -8.26 -6.69
CA SER A 14 14.77 -9.25 -5.59
C SER A 14 13.37 -9.76 -5.24
N LEU A 15 12.37 -8.88 -5.37
CA LEU A 15 10.95 -9.19 -5.12
C LEU A 15 10.28 -9.88 -6.32
N LYS A 16 10.69 -9.55 -7.55
CA LYS A 16 10.30 -10.30 -8.76
C LYS A 16 10.83 -11.73 -8.75
N GLU A 17 12.05 -11.95 -8.24
CA GLU A 17 12.67 -13.28 -8.17
C GLU A 17 11.99 -14.20 -7.15
N GLY A 18 11.64 -13.69 -5.95
CA GLY A 18 10.92 -14.47 -4.93
C GLY A 18 9.52 -14.92 -5.36
N ALA A 19 8.76 -14.04 -6.01
CA ALA A 19 7.44 -14.37 -6.57
C ALA A 19 7.54 -15.37 -7.74
N ASN A 20 8.54 -15.20 -8.61
CA ASN A 20 8.76 -16.10 -9.74
C ASN A 20 9.26 -17.49 -9.31
N LEU A 21 10.00 -17.60 -8.20
CA LEU A 21 10.49 -18.89 -7.69
C LEU A 21 9.33 -19.77 -7.21
N VAL A 22 8.41 -19.21 -6.39
CA VAL A 22 7.29 -20.00 -5.86
C VAL A 22 6.23 -20.28 -6.92
N VAL A 23 6.02 -19.36 -7.89
CA VAL A 23 5.15 -19.61 -9.06
C VAL A 23 5.70 -20.73 -9.94
N LYS A 24 7.03 -20.80 -10.14
CA LYS A 24 7.67 -21.91 -10.88
C LYS A 24 7.57 -23.25 -10.14
N GLU A 25 7.74 -23.27 -8.83
CA GLU A 25 7.73 -24.51 -8.05
C GLU A 25 6.33 -25.11 -7.85
N VAL A 26 5.28 -24.28 -7.75
CA VAL A 26 3.94 -24.76 -7.38
C VAL A 26 3.05 -25.12 -8.58
N LEU A 27 3.31 -24.61 -9.79
CA LEU A 27 2.37 -24.74 -10.93
C LEU A 27 2.96 -25.26 -12.24
N GLY A 28 4.24 -25.63 -12.25
CA GLY A 28 4.92 -26.13 -13.43
C GLY A 28 5.30 -25.02 -14.42
N ALA A 29 6.21 -25.33 -15.33
CA ALA A 29 6.91 -24.34 -16.16
C ALA A 29 6.02 -23.59 -17.19
N ASP A 30 4.81 -24.08 -17.48
CA ASP A 30 4.01 -23.63 -18.64
C ASP A 30 2.90 -22.63 -18.32
N PHE A 31 2.68 -22.26 -17.05
CA PHE A 31 1.63 -21.30 -16.67
C PHE A 31 2.15 -20.31 -15.63
N ASP A 32 2.58 -19.14 -16.10
CA ASP A 32 3.20 -18.10 -15.28
C ASP A 32 2.20 -17.07 -14.74
N LEU A 33 2.69 -16.22 -13.82
CA LEU A 33 1.91 -15.17 -13.17
C LEU A 33 1.36 -14.14 -14.17
N LEU A 34 2.07 -13.86 -15.27
CA LEU A 34 1.60 -12.92 -16.30
C LEU A 34 0.39 -13.50 -17.04
N THR A 35 0.47 -14.77 -17.42
CA THR A 35 -0.64 -15.52 -18.03
C THR A 35 -1.86 -15.55 -17.11
N ALA A 36 -1.63 -15.70 -15.81
CA ALA A 36 -2.68 -15.65 -14.80
C ALA A 36 -3.35 -14.26 -14.72
N ILE A 37 -2.57 -13.17 -14.73
CA ILE A 37 -3.03 -11.78 -14.73
C ILE A 37 -3.83 -11.44 -15.98
N GLU A 38 -3.46 -11.98 -17.14
CA GLU A 38 -4.19 -11.79 -18.40
C GLU A 38 -5.55 -12.49 -18.39
N ASN A 39 -5.63 -13.65 -17.71
CA ASN A 39 -6.81 -14.50 -17.68
C ASN A 39 -7.35 -14.71 -16.25
N PRO A 40 -7.72 -13.66 -15.51
CA PRO A 40 -7.88 -13.75 -14.06
C PRO A 40 -9.07 -14.62 -13.63
N LYS A 41 -10.01 -14.91 -14.53
CA LYS A 41 -11.19 -15.74 -14.25
C LYS A 41 -10.96 -17.25 -14.40
N SER A 42 -9.82 -17.67 -14.96
CA SER A 42 -9.56 -19.11 -15.14
C SER A 42 -9.28 -19.78 -13.81
N GLU A 43 -9.65 -21.05 -13.68
CA GLU A 43 -9.39 -21.84 -12.46
C GLU A 43 -7.89 -21.92 -12.13
N LYS A 44 -7.05 -22.11 -13.16
CA LYS A 44 -5.59 -22.08 -13.02
C LYS A 44 -5.10 -20.74 -12.48
N SER A 45 -5.60 -19.61 -13.01
CA SER A 45 -5.24 -18.27 -12.53
C SER A 45 -5.65 -18.03 -11.08
N GLN A 46 -6.83 -18.51 -10.68
CA GLN A 46 -7.29 -18.41 -9.29
C GLN A 46 -6.39 -19.20 -8.34
N GLN A 47 -5.89 -20.37 -8.77
CA GLN A 47 -4.91 -21.14 -8.00
C GLN A 47 -3.56 -20.42 -7.90
N VAL A 48 -3.06 -19.84 -9.01
CA VAL A 48 -1.85 -18.98 -9.02
C VAL A 48 -2.00 -17.85 -8.01
N PHE A 49 -3.11 -17.10 -8.06
CA PHE A 49 -3.31 -15.97 -7.16
C PHE A 49 -3.42 -16.40 -5.71
N ARG A 50 -4.03 -17.55 -5.41
CA ARG A 50 -4.10 -18.06 -4.03
C ARG A 50 -2.69 -18.30 -3.48
N VAL A 51 -1.86 -19.02 -4.22
CA VAL A 51 -0.48 -19.33 -3.81
C VAL A 51 0.34 -18.05 -3.70
N ALA A 52 0.28 -17.20 -4.72
CA ALA A 52 1.08 -15.98 -4.78
C ALA A 52 0.66 -14.96 -3.70
N ASN A 53 -0.63 -14.87 -3.36
CA ASN A 53 -1.11 -14.07 -2.23
C ASN A 53 -0.64 -14.63 -0.89
N GLN A 54 -0.61 -15.96 -0.71
CA GLN A 54 -0.11 -16.54 0.54
C GLN A 54 1.38 -16.23 0.75
N VAL A 55 2.19 -16.42 -0.29
CA VAL A 55 3.63 -16.10 -0.23
C VAL A 55 3.85 -14.63 0.09
N MET A 56 3.07 -13.74 -0.54
CA MET A 56 3.15 -12.31 -0.27
C MET A 56 2.73 -11.97 1.16
N PHE A 57 1.69 -12.62 1.67
CA PHE A 57 1.23 -12.46 3.04
C PHE A 57 2.31 -12.87 4.05
N ASP A 58 2.91 -14.05 3.89
CA ASP A 58 3.97 -14.55 4.75
C ASP A 58 5.20 -13.62 4.69
N TYR A 59 5.60 -13.22 3.49
CA TYR A 59 6.72 -12.30 3.28
C TYR A 59 6.52 -10.94 3.97
N MET A 60 5.31 -10.38 3.91
CA MET A 60 5.01 -9.09 4.52
C MET A 60 5.05 -9.15 6.05
N ILE A 61 4.66 -10.28 6.64
CA ILE A 61 4.78 -10.52 8.08
C ILE A 61 6.26 -10.61 8.48
N ASP A 62 7.06 -11.35 7.71
CA ASP A 62 8.50 -11.49 7.95
C ASP A 62 9.23 -10.15 7.79
N GLU A 63 8.89 -9.36 6.76
CA GLU A 63 9.43 -8.00 6.56
C GLU A 63 9.16 -7.13 7.79
N ASP A 64 7.93 -7.15 8.30
CA ASP A 64 7.58 -6.34 9.47
C ASP A 64 8.29 -6.80 10.75
N TRP A 65 8.55 -8.10 10.86
CA TRP A 65 9.33 -8.66 11.97
C TRP A 65 10.80 -8.25 11.92
N GLU A 66 11.41 -8.22 10.75
CA GLU A 66 12.78 -7.72 10.60
C GLU A 66 12.88 -6.22 10.91
N ILE A 67 11.84 -5.44 10.56
CA ILE A 67 11.74 -4.03 10.98
C ILE A 67 11.71 -3.93 12.51
N ILE A 68 10.89 -4.73 13.19
CA ILE A 68 10.81 -4.76 14.66
C ILE A 68 12.17 -5.10 15.27
N LYS A 69 12.89 -6.10 14.74
CA LYS A 69 14.23 -6.46 15.21
C LYS A 69 15.25 -5.35 14.95
N SER A 70 15.15 -4.62 13.84
CA SER A 70 16.00 -3.46 13.56
C SER A 70 15.76 -2.35 14.58
N MET A 71 14.49 -1.97 14.78
CA MET A 71 14.10 -0.96 15.76
C MET A 71 14.56 -1.34 17.17
N GLN A 72 14.43 -2.61 17.55
CA GLN A 72 14.89 -3.08 18.85
C GLN A 72 16.42 -2.93 19.00
N ARG A 73 17.20 -3.31 17.99
CA ARG A 73 18.66 -3.13 17.99
C ARG A 73 19.04 -1.65 18.08
N GLU A 74 18.40 -0.78 17.31
CA GLU A 74 18.64 0.67 17.33
C GLU A 74 18.37 1.28 18.72
N ILE A 75 17.30 0.84 19.40
CA ILE A 75 16.98 1.27 20.77
C ILE A 75 18.02 0.74 21.77
N GLU A 76 18.45 -0.51 21.63
CA GLU A 76 19.46 -1.13 22.51
C GLU A 76 20.86 -0.49 22.34
N GLU A 77 21.22 -0.11 21.12
CA GLU A 77 22.54 0.44 20.76
C GLU A 77 22.63 1.97 20.91
N GLY A 78 21.55 2.71 20.64
CA GLY A 78 21.59 4.17 20.46
C GLY A 78 20.86 5.01 21.51
N ASP A 79 19.57 4.73 21.78
CA ASP A 79 18.73 5.56 22.65
C ASP A 79 18.04 4.74 23.74
N LYS A 80 18.75 4.56 24.87
CA LYS A 80 18.24 3.91 26.09
C LYS A 80 16.99 4.61 26.69
N ASN A 81 16.56 5.75 26.15
CA ASN A 81 15.34 6.44 26.55
C ASN A 81 14.15 6.09 25.66
N GLN A 82 14.20 5.00 24.91
CA GLN A 82 13.07 4.47 24.16
C GLN A 82 12.80 3.02 24.56
N GLN A 83 11.56 2.58 24.39
CA GLN A 83 11.14 1.22 24.57
C GLN A 83 10.23 0.83 23.41
N LEU A 84 10.54 -0.29 22.75
CA LEU A 84 9.64 -0.89 21.79
C LEU A 84 8.66 -1.83 22.52
N ARG A 85 7.37 -1.59 22.36
CA ARG A 85 6.29 -2.50 22.74
C ARG A 85 5.69 -3.07 21.47
N TYR A 86 5.60 -4.39 21.38
CA TYR A 86 4.89 -5.05 20.29
C TYR A 86 4.05 -6.21 20.80
N LYS A 87 3.00 -6.55 20.06
CA LYS A 87 2.08 -7.65 20.35
C LYS A 87 1.62 -8.29 19.05
N TYR A 88 1.68 -9.62 19.04
CA TYR A 88 1.12 -10.47 17.99
C TYR A 88 -0.30 -10.85 18.38
N ILE A 89 -1.22 -10.68 17.44
CA ILE A 89 -2.63 -11.00 17.61
C ILE A 89 -3.06 -11.81 16.38
N GLU A 90 -3.47 -13.05 16.63
CA GLU A 90 -4.10 -13.90 15.62
C GLU A 90 -5.61 -13.95 15.89
N LEU A 91 -6.41 -13.49 14.93
CA LEU A 91 -7.87 -13.45 15.03
C LEU A 91 -8.49 -14.08 13.80
N GLY A 92 -8.64 -15.41 13.84
CA GLY A 92 -9.06 -16.17 12.66
C GLY A 92 -7.96 -16.10 11.60
N ASP A 93 -8.32 -15.66 10.40
CA ASP A 93 -7.38 -15.54 9.26
C ASP A 93 -6.68 -14.16 9.20
N PHE A 94 -6.77 -13.38 10.28
CA PHE A 94 -6.13 -12.07 10.40
C PHE A 94 -4.90 -12.19 11.29
N MET A 95 -3.80 -11.65 10.79
CA MET A 95 -2.55 -11.49 11.52
C MET A 95 -2.35 -10.01 11.80
N ILE A 96 -2.32 -9.64 13.08
CA ILE A 96 -2.12 -8.26 13.50
C ILE A 96 -0.85 -8.14 14.31
N ILE A 97 0.01 -7.22 13.89
CA ILE A 97 1.24 -6.84 14.56
C ILE A 97 1.04 -5.42 15.10
N ALA A 98 0.67 -5.35 16.37
CA ALA A 98 0.64 -4.08 17.06
C ALA A 98 2.07 -3.73 17.47
N ARG A 99 2.57 -2.57 17.06
CA ARG A 99 3.85 -2.05 17.54
C ARG A 99 3.74 -0.60 17.96
N LYS A 100 4.56 -0.23 18.95
CA LYS A 100 4.58 1.10 19.56
C LYS A 100 5.98 1.38 20.09
N VAL A 101 6.62 2.44 19.62
CA VAL A 101 7.85 2.96 20.21
C VAL A 101 7.47 4.02 21.22
N GLU A 102 7.65 3.72 22.51
CA GLU A 102 7.39 4.65 23.61
C GLU A 102 8.70 5.31 24.07
N PRO A 103 8.75 6.64 24.23
CA PRO A 103 9.84 7.25 24.97
C PRO A 103 9.74 6.87 26.46
N PHE A 104 10.87 6.52 27.08
CA PHE A 104 11.03 6.11 28.48
C PHE A 104 10.62 7.21 29.49
N ARG A 105 10.54 8.48 29.04
CA ARG A 105 10.00 9.60 29.81
C ARG A 105 9.02 10.41 28.97
N PRO A 106 7.98 11.00 29.59
CA PRO A 106 7.04 11.84 28.85
C PRO A 106 7.76 13.09 28.33
N ARG A 107 7.88 13.20 27.00
CA ARG A 107 8.05 14.50 26.33
C ARG A 107 6.68 15.09 25.99
N ASN A 108 6.63 16.41 25.80
CA ASN A 108 5.43 17.16 25.45
C ASN A 108 4.62 16.47 24.35
N LEU A 109 3.29 16.48 24.49
CA LEU A 109 2.30 15.78 23.64
C LEU A 109 2.48 15.96 22.13
N GLU A 110 3.12 17.05 21.69
CA GLU A 110 3.36 17.35 20.27
C GLU A 110 4.45 16.48 19.64
N GLU A 111 5.44 16.00 20.39
CA GLU A 111 6.50 15.10 19.88
C GLU A 111 6.05 13.64 19.79
N ARG A 112 4.97 13.25 20.48
CA ARG A 112 4.45 11.86 20.49
C ARG A 112 3.82 11.45 19.16
N LYS A 113 3.44 12.38 18.29
CA LYS A 113 2.54 12.13 17.15
C LYS A 113 3.19 11.44 15.93
N LYS A 114 4.50 11.17 15.94
CA LYS A 114 5.22 10.79 14.70
C LYS A 114 5.32 9.29 14.39
N ASP A 115 5.25 8.38 15.37
CA ASP A 115 5.64 6.97 15.13
C ASP A 115 4.64 5.91 15.63
N TRP A 116 3.35 6.22 15.64
CA TRP A 116 2.31 5.34 16.17
C TRP A 116 1.52 4.69 15.04
N TYR A 117 1.68 3.39 14.83
CA TYR A 117 0.78 2.63 13.98
C TYR A 117 0.73 1.14 14.34
N VAL A 118 -0.48 0.63 14.49
CA VAL A 118 -0.76 -0.81 14.49
C VAL A 118 -0.84 -1.26 13.03
N LEU A 119 -0.13 -2.33 12.69
CA LEU A 119 -0.17 -2.91 11.35
C LEU A 119 -0.90 -4.25 11.39
N GLY A 120 -1.83 -4.46 10.47
CA GLY A 120 -2.53 -5.73 10.31
C GLY A 120 -2.40 -6.22 8.89
N PHE A 121 -2.55 -7.53 8.73
CA PHE A 121 -2.49 -8.23 7.47
C PHE A 121 -3.69 -9.16 7.38
N CYS A 122 -4.33 -9.20 6.21
CA CYS A 122 -5.28 -10.26 5.87
C CYS A 122 -5.23 -10.53 4.36
N THR A 123 -5.75 -11.67 3.94
CA THR A 123 -6.01 -11.90 2.51
C THR A 123 -7.28 -11.16 2.07
N TYR A 124 -7.42 -10.93 0.77
CA TYR A 124 -8.64 -10.38 0.19
C TYR A 124 -9.86 -11.29 0.42
N GLN A 125 -9.65 -12.60 0.48
CA GLN A 125 -10.69 -13.59 0.74
C GLN A 125 -11.22 -13.50 2.17
N ASP A 126 -10.37 -13.10 3.12
CA ASP A 126 -10.72 -13.01 4.53
C ASP A 126 -11.20 -11.63 4.94
N PHE A 127 -10.87 -10.59 4.17
CA PHE A 127 -11.29 -9.21 4.42
C PHE A 127 -12.81 -9.03 4.69
N PRO A 128 -13.73 -9.74 4.00
CA PRO A 128 -15.16 -9.67 4.32
C PRO A 128 -15.52 -10.10 5.76
N LYS A 129 -14.70 -10.95 6.40
CA LYS A 129 -14.87 -11.39 7.79
C LYS A 129 -14.44 -10.33 8.81
N LEU A 130 -13.85 -9.21 8.37
CA LEU A 130 -13.36 -8.15 9.26
C LEU A 130 -14.48 -7.58 10.15
N GLU A 131 -15.70 -7.44 9.63
CA GLU A 131 -16.86 -6.96 10.40
C GLU A 131 -17.19 -7.86 11.59
N GLU A 132 -17.07 -9.17 11.42
CA GLU A 132 -17.31 -10.16 12.47
C GLU A 132 -16.26 -10.06 13.59
N ILE A 133 -14.99 -9.92 13.21
CA ILE A 133 -13.88 -9.89 14.18
C ILE A 133 -13.62 -8.50 14.78
N TYR A 134 -14.15 -7.43 14.16
CA TYR A 134 -13.86 -6.05 14.56
C TYR A 134 -14.13 -5.74 16.04
N PRO A 135 -15.23 -6.21 16.67
CA PRO A 135 -15.44 -5.97 18.10
C PRO A 135 -14.34 -6.55 18.98
N ARG A 136 -13.86 -7.77 18.65
CA ARG A 136 -12.77 -8.42 19.38
C ARG A 136 -11.43 -7.75 19.11
N LEU A 137 -11.18 -7.37 17.86
CA LEU A 137 -10.01 -6.60 17.44
C LEU A 137 -9.90 -5.29 18.23
N LYS A 138 -11.00 -4.56 18.36
CA LYS A 138 -11.05 -3.30 19.11
C LYS A 138 -10.70 -3.48 20.59
N GLU A 139 -11.15 -4.57 21.20
CA GLU A 139 -10.82 -4.91 22.59
C GLU A 139 -9.34 -5.28 22.74
N GLU A 140 -8.80 -6.10 21.82
CA GLU A 140 -7.39 -6.53 21.84
C GLU A 140 -6.40 -5.37 21.65
N LEU A 141 -6.83 -4.32 20.94
CA LEU A 141 -6.03 -3.13 20.64
C LEU A 141 -6.30 -1.95 21.59
N LYS A 142 -7.17 -2.09 22.59
CA LYS A 142 -7.58 -0.98 23.48
C LYS A 142 -6.40 -0.25 24.13
N ASP A 143 -5.33 -0.99 24.48
CA ASP A 143 -4.14 -0.44 25.14
C ASP A 143 -3.16 0.25 24.15
N TYR A 144 -3.47 0.18 22.85
CA TYR A 144 -2.69 0.76 21.75
C TYR A 144 -3.43 1.94 21.08
N GLN A 145 -4.62 2.31 21.57
CA GLN A 145 -5.48 3.37 21.02
C GLN A 145 -5.16 4.75 21.61
N ASP A 146 -4.42 5.59 20.89
CA ASP A 146 -4.18 7.00 21.26
C ASP A 146 -4.25 7.98 20.04
N SER A 147 -4.69 7.55 18.84
CA SER A 147 -4.58 8.35 17.60
C SER A 147 -5.80 8.30 16.65
N GLU A 148 -5.79 9.14 15.59
CA GLU A 148 -6.85 9.28 14.56
C GLU A 148 -7.09 8.01 13.70
N TRP A 149 -6.11 7.10 13.63
CA TRP A 149 -6.22 5.81 12.95
C TRP A 149 -5.72 4.70 13.87
N ASP A 150 -6.59 3.73 14.19
CA ASP A 150 -6.34 2.66 15.15
C ASP A 150 -5.58 1.47 14.54
N LEU A 151 -5.69 1.28 13.21
CA LEU A 151 -5.07 0.16 12.50
C LEU A 151 -4.84 0.49 11.03
N ARG A 152 -3.64 0.25 10.52
CA ARG A 152 -3.40 0.10 9.08
C ARG A 152 -3.53 -1.38 8.73
N LEU A 153 -4.53 -1.72 7.92
CA LEU A 153 -4.75 -3.09 7.47
C LEU A 153 -4.30 -3.24 6.01
N GLU A 154 -3.26 -4.04 5.77
CA GLU A 154 -2.80 -4.41 4.44
C GLU A 154 -3.56 -5.66 3.96
N VAL A 155 -4.39 -5.48 2.93
CA VAL A 155 -5.19 -6.54 2.34
C VAL A 155 -4.48 -7.10 1.11
N VAL A 156 -3.91 -8.29 1.28
CA VAL A 156 -3.12 -9.01 0.28
C VAL A 156 -4.03 -9.62 -0.77
N GLY A 157 -3.73 -9.40 -2.05
CA GLY A 157 -4.59 -9.76 -3.17
C GLY A 157 -5.69 -8.74 -3.46
N GLY A 158 -5.73 -7.60 -2.75
CA GLY A 158 -6.68 -6.52 -2.98
C GLY A 158 -6.39 -5.66 -4.22
N LEU A 159 -5.33 -5.96 -4.97
CA LEU A 159 -4.92 -5.30 -6.20
C LEU A 159 -4.63 -6.35 -7.30
N LEU A 160 -5.22 -6.16 -8.49
CA LEU A 160 -4.94 -6.99 -9.65
C LEU A 160 -4.96 -6.17 -10.94
N LYS A 161 -3.89 -6.25 -11.74
CA LYS A 161 -3.77 -5.51 -13.03
C LYS A 161 -4.01 -4.00 -12.85
N ASN A 162 -3.46 -3.41 -11.77
CA ASN A 162 -3.68 -2.03 -11.35
C ASN A 162 -5.14 -1.67 -11.02
N ARG A 163 -6.03 -2.66 -10.89
CA ARG A 163 -7.41 -2.46 -10.43
C ARG A 163 -7.50 -2.83 -8.96
N PHE A 164 -8.09 -1.92 -8.18
CA PHE A 164 -8.40 -2.18 -6.79
C PHE A 164 -9.64 -3.08 -6.72
N LEU A 165 -9.54 -4.18 -5.97
CA LEU A 165 -10.67 -5.08 -5.73
C LEU A 165 -11.53 -4.62 -4.55
N ILE A 166 -10.97 -3.78 -3.68
CA ILE A 166 -11.68 -3.08 -2.62
C ILE A 166 -12.01 -1.67 -3.10
N ASP A 167 -13.30 -1.38 -3.20
CA ASP A 167 -13.80 -0.10 -3.67
C ASP A 167 -13.57 1.04 -2.65
N VAL A 168 -13.81 2.27 -3.10
CA VAL A 168 -13.54 3.47 -2.30
C VAL A 168 -14.53 3.62 -1.14
N GLU A 169 -15.77 3.20 -1.30
CA GLU A 169 -16.82 3.33 -0.28
C GLU A 169 -16.53 2.38 0.88
N THR A 170 -16.17 1.13 0.58
CA THR A 170 -15.71 0.16 1.58
C THR A 170 -14.49 0.68 2.36
N LYS A 171 -13.53 1.33 1.69
CA LYS A 171 -12.38 1.94 2.36
C LYS A 171 -12.77 3.11 3.26
N LYS A 172 -13.72 3.95 2.84
CA LYS A 172 -14.24 5.06 3.65
C LYS A 172 -14.99 4.55 4.88
N TYR A 173 -15.81 3.54 4.71
CA TYR A 173 -16.52 2.87 5.80
C TYR A 173 -15.56 2.38 6.90
N TRP A 174 -14.47 1.70 6.51
CA TRP A 174 -13.48 1.25 7.48
C TRP A 174 -12.66 2.38 8.09
N ALA A 175 -12.38 3.42 7.30
CA ALA A 175 -11.72 4.62 7.79
C ALA A 175 -12.54 5.30 8.90
N GLU A 176 -13.87 5.40 8.75
CA GLU A 176 -14.76 5.92 9.80
C GLU A 176 -14.74 5.07 11.09
N LYS A 177 -14.31 3.81 10.99
CA LYS A 177 -14.11 2.89 12.13
C LYS A 177 -12.67 2.86 12.65
N GLY A 178 -11.82 3.79 12.22
CA GLY A 178 -10.41 3.87 12.62
C GLY A 178 -9.49 2.88 11.89
N ILE A 179 -9.96 2.18 10.86
CA ILE A 179 -9.15 1.22 10.09
C ILE A 179 -8.80 1.79 8.72
N ARG A 180 -7.52 2.05 8.50
CA ARG A 180 -6.99 2.43 7.19
C ARG A 180 -6.69 1.17 6.37
N VAL A 181 -7.53 0.92 5.37
CA VAL A 181 -7.37 -0.23 4.46
C VAL A 181 -6.44 0.12 3.29
N GLU A 182 -5.28 -0.53 3.26
CA GLU A 182 -4.33 -0.50 2.15
C GLU A 182 -4.42 -1.80 1.34
N THR A 183 -4.45 -1.70 0.02
CA THR A 183 -4.53 -2.88 -0.87
C THR A 183 -3.15 -3.19 -1.43
N VAL A 184 -2.78 -4.46 -1.37
CA VAL A 184 -1.53 -5.00 -1.91
C VAL A 184 -1.86 -6.11 -2.90
N GLY A 185 -1.05 -6.24 -3.94
CA GLY A 185 -1.24 -7.29 -4.94
C GLY A 185 -0.40 -7.05 -6.19
N PHE A 186 -0.91 -7.51 -7.33
CA PHE A 186 -0.15 -7.57 -8.59
C PHE A 186 -0.52 -6.43 -9.54
N ASP A 187 0.51 -5.77 -10.08
CA ASP A 187 0.35 -4.86 -11.20
C ASP A 187 0.21 -5.59 -12.54
N LYS A 188 0.10 -4.84 -13.64
CA LYS A 188 -0.03 -5.39 -15.00
C LYS A 188 1.25 -6.12 -15.48
N GLU A 189 2.38 -5.92 -14.81
CA GLU A 189 3.71 -6.44 -15.17
C GLU A 189 4.11 -7.62 -14.27
N GLY A 190 3.18 -8.12 -13.43
CA GLY A 190 3.45 -9.18 -12.46
C GLY A 190 4.22 -8.72 -11.23
N GLY A 191 4.51 -7.42 -11.10
CA GLY A 191 5.17 -6.84 -9.94
C GLY A 191 4.24 -6.72 -8.74
N TRP A 192 4.77 -6.95 -7.54
CA TRP A 192 4.06 -6.69 -6.29
C TRP A 192 4.05 -5.19 -6.01
N ARG A 193 2.87 -4.64 -5.70
CA ARG A 193 2.71 -3.21 -5.39
C ARG A 193 1.70 -2.98 -4.27
N ARG A 194 1.98 -1.97 -3.45
CA ARG A 194 0.99 -1.32 -2.57
C ARG A 194 0.23 -0.23 -3.33
N LYS A 195 -1.03 0.04 -2.97
CA LYS A 195 -1.83 1.15 -3.56
C LYS A 195 -1.09 2.48 -3.54
N SER A 196 -0.46 2.83 -2.42
CA SER A 196 0.27 4.09 -2.28
C SER A 196 1.39 4.24 -3.32
N GLN A 197 2.08 3.15 -3.66
CA GLN A 197 3.13 3.14 -4.69
C GLN A 197 2.54 3.27 -6.09
N VAL A 198 1.43 2.59 -6.40
CA VAL A 198 0.75 2.70 -7.69
C VAL A 198 0.23 4.12 -7.90
N VAL A 199 -0.45 4.67 -6.90
CA VAL A 199 -0.99 6.04 -6.95
C VAL A 199 0.13 7.07 -7.01
N GLY A 200 1.20 6.88 -6.23
CA GLY A 200 2.39 7.76 -6.26
C GLY A 200 3.02 7.79 -7.65
N LYS A 201 3.32 6.62 -8.23
CA LYS A 201 3.89 6.51 -9.58
C LYS A 201 2.97 7.13 -10.65
N GLN A 202 1.67 6.85 -10.58
CA GLN A 202 0.69 7.47 -11.49
C GLN A 202 0.62 8.99 -11.32
N MET A 203 0.75 9.48 -10.09
CA MET A 203 0.72 10.91 -9.79
C MET A 203 2.00 11.61 -10.26
N ASP A 204 3.14 10.93 -10.18
CA ASP A 204 4.44 11.39 -10.69
C ASP A 204 4.47 11.40 -12.22
N GLU A 205 3.93 10.37 -12.87
CA GLU A 205 3.73 10.33 -14.31
C GLU A 205 2.81 11.47 -14.76
N LEU A 206 1.67 11.65 -14.09
CA LEU A 206 0.75 12.76 -14.34
C LEU A 206 1.42 14.13 -14.11
N ASN A 207 2.26 14.27 -13.08
CA ASN A 207 3.04 15.49 -12.83
C ASN A 207 4.01 15.77 -13.98
N LYS A 208 4.75 14.75 -14.44
CA LYS A 208 5.68 14.88 -15.57
C LYS A 208 4.96 15.26 -16.87
N ASP A 209 3.81 14.65 -17.13
CA ASP A 209 3.04 14.97 -18.33
C ASP A 209 2.46 16.38 -18.28
N VAL A 210 1.95 16.81 -17.12
CA VAL A 210 1.50 18.20 -16.91
C VAL A 210 2.65 19.21 -17.04
N ALA A 211 3.84 18.89 -16.54
CA ALA A 211 5.02 19.74 -16.72
C ALA A 211 5.38 19.91 -18.20
N LYS A 212 5.42 18.80 -18.97
CA LYS A 212 5.67 18.85 -20.42
C LYS A 212 4.63 19.68 -21.18
N ILE A 213 3.36 19.59 -20.81
CA ILE A 213 2.29 20.40 -21.43
C ILE A 213 2.53 21.89 -21.17
N LYS A 214 2.95 22.25 -19.96
CA LYS A 214 3.26 23.64 -19.58
C LYS A 214 4.51 24.18 -20.27
N GLU A 215 5.57 23.38 -20.38
CA GLU A 215 6.80 23.75 -21.09
C GLU A 215 6.54 24.07 -22.57
N LYS A 216 5.59 23.37 -23.19
CA LYS A 216 5.14 23.63 -24.57
C LYS A 216 4.24 24.88 -24.71
N GLY A 217 3.88 25.53 -23.61
CA GLY A 217 3.02 26.73 -23.60
C GLY A 217 1.52 26.47 -23.46
N GLY A 218 1.08 25.21 -23.35
CA GLY A 218 -0.33 24.86 -23.18
C GLY A 218 -0.73 23.52 -23.80
N PRO A 219 -1.97 23.04 -23.54
CA PRO A 219 -2.49 21.81 -24.13
C PRO A 219 -2.74 21.96 -25.63
N THR A 220 -2.25 21.00 -26.42
CA THR A 220 -2.48 20.89 -27.86
C THR A 220 -3.56 19.87 -28.22
N THR A 221 -3.96 19.03 -27.26
CA THR A 221 -5.00 18.00 -27.45
C THR A 221 -6.02 17.99 -26.32
N LEU A 222 -7.21 17.40 -26.58
CA LEU A 222 -8.24 17.19 -25.56
C LEU A 222 -7.78 16.29 -24.41
N HIS A 223 -6.89 15.32 -24.69
CA HIS A 223 -6.32 14.48 -23.65
C HIS A 223 -5.42 15.30 -22.71
N GLU A 224 -4.51 16.12 -23.24
CA GLU A 224 -3.66 17.02 -22.45
C GLU A 224 -4.47 18.02 -21.62
N ALA A 225 -5.56 18.55 -22.18
CA ALA A 225 -6.51 19.40 -21.45
C ALA A 225 -7.14 18.67 -20.24
N ARG A 226 -7.53 17.41 -20.41
CA ARG A 226 -8.08 16.57 -19.32
C ARG A 226 -7.04 16.34 -18.22
N LEU A 227 -5.79 16.07 -18.58
CA LEU A 227 -4.70 15.88 -17.60
C LEU A 227 -4.48 17.14 -16.74
N LEU A 228 -4.44 18.32 -17.38
CA LEU A 228 -4.35 19.61 -16.66
C LEU A 228 -5.55 19.87 -15.75
N LYS A 229 -6.77 19.55 -16.21
CA LYS A 229 -8.00 19.70 -15.43
C LYS A 229 -8.02 18.78 -14.22
N MET A 230 -7.58 17.52 -14.37
CA MET A 230 -7.44 16.56 -13.25
C MET A 230 -6.50 17.07 -12.15
N LYS A 231 -5.51 17.89 -12.50
CA LYS A 231 -4.58 18.53 -11.54
C LYS A 231 -5.05 19.88 -10.99
N GLY A 232 -6.19 20.41 -11.46
CA GLY A 232 -6.62 21.77 -11.13
C GLY A 232 -5.65 22.84 -11.66
N GLN A 233 -4.87 22.53 -12.69
CA GLN A 233 -3.85 23.42 -13.28
C GLN A 233 -4.21 23.88 -14.69
N PHE A 234 -5.47 23.70 -15.08
CA PHE A 234 -5.99 24.18 -16.35
C PHE A 234 -6.27 25.68 -16.26
N ASN A 235 -5.64 26.47 -17.12
CA ASN A 235 -5.86 27.91 -17.23
C ASN A 235 -6.91 28.19 -18.31
N ASP A 236 -7.93 28.99 -17.97
CA ASP A 236 -9.00 29.38 -18.90
C ASP A 236 -8.48 30.12 -20.14
N ASN A 237 -7.30 30.73 -20.08
CA ASN A 237 -6.64 31.32 -21.25
C ASN A 237 -6.30 30.28 -22.34
N TRP A 238 -6.21 28.99 -21.99
CA TRP A 238 -6.03 27.89 -22.94
C TRP A 238 -7.34 27.43 -23.60
N LEU A 239 -8.51 27.86 -23.11
CA LEU A 239 -9.79 27.63 -23.78
C LEU A 239 -9.82 28.32 -25.15
N GLY A 240 -9.22 29.50 -25.28
CA GLY A 240 -9.12 30.22 -26.56
C GLY A 240 -8.30 29.47 -27.62
N GLN A 241 -7.28 28.71 -27.21
CA GLN A 241 -6.43 27.91 -28.09
C GLN A 241 -7.07 26.56 -28.47
N LEU A 242 -7.93 26.01 -27.61
CA LEU A 242 -8.65 24.75 -27.85
C LEU A 242 -10.07 24.94 -28.43
N ASN A 243 -10.53 26.18 -28.58
CA ASN A 243 -11.83 26.52 -29.18
C ASN A 243 -12.10 25.85 -30.56
N PRO A 244 -11.10 25.58 -31.43
CA PRO A 244 -11.34 24.81 -32.66
C PRO A 244 -11.78 23.35 -32.44
N TYR A 245 -11.52 22.77 -31.26
CA TYR A 245 -11.87 21.39 -30.91
C TYR A 245 -13.14 21.27 -30.05
N TYR A 246 -13.68 22.39 -29.57
CA TYR A 246 -14.96 22.46 -28.85
C TYR A 246 -16.12 22.90 -29.74
N GLY A 247 -15.84 23.20 -31.01
CA GLY A 247 -16.81 23.56 -32.02
C GLY A 247 -17.20 22.41 -32.95
N GLU A 248 -17.56 21.25 -32.40
CA GLU A 248 -18.47 20.23 -32.98
C GLU A 248 -19.19 19.48 -31.85
#